data_AF-A0A7S3QHD3-F1
#
_entry.id   AF-A0A7S3QHD3-F1
#
_cell.length_a   1.000
_cell.length_b   1.000
_cell.length_c   1.000
_cell.angle_alpha   90.00
_cell.angle_beta   90.00
_cell.angle_gamma   90.00
#
_symmetry.space_group_name_H-M   'P 1'
#
loop_
_entity.id
_entity.type
_entity.pdbx_description
1 polymer ?
#
loop_
_entity_poly.entity_id
_entity_poly.type
_entity_poly.pdbx_seq_one_letter_code
_entity_poly.pdbx_strand_id
1 'polypeptide(L)'
;MPASSLEDIIAKLHLCKDAPHYMTDKINAIADKALEEMTKEAGDFFHYHLDDEKHTVEEVKAIIDIFPGSLSVINLDPGFGDILPVYQAVYRSRAVSFIPLLAKEGSRLGVGSEGSRGGLLEHGSNVVLTLAELYDDKKCKKVLEELRDLDLLKKEDIQNFDLLQHFLAEDGCAQRFEVLAALDPDSLISACCPYNEQGPLVHQKYLTENTFEMILKAGMEHFPENLGCLFRKF
;
A
#
# COMPACT_ATOMS: atom_id res chain seq x y z
N MET A 1 -0.54 35.72 -8.57
CA MET A 1 -0.59 35.27 -9.98
C MET A 1 -0.68 33.75 -9.94
N PRO A 2 -1.66 33.11 -10.60
CA PRO A 2 -1.65 31.65 -10.66
C PRO A 2 -0.39 31.24 -11.44
N ALA A 3 0.45 30.41 -10.86
CA ALA A 3 1.52 29.75 -11.62
C ALA A 3 0.83 29.04 -12.78
N SER A 4 1.23 29.34 -14.02
CA SER A 4 0.77 28.55 -15.16
C SER A 4 1.13 27.11 -14.86
N SER A 5 0.15 26.20 -14.89
CA SER A 5 0.41 24.80 -14.66
C SER A 5 1.45 24.31 -15.66
N LEU A 6 2.27 23.31 -15.30
CA LEU A 6 3.20 22.73 -16.26
C LEU A 6 2.45 22.20 -17.50
N GLU A 7 1.21 21.73 -17.31
CA GLU A 7 0.29 21.38 -18.38
C GLU A 7 -0.03 22.57 -19.30
N ASP A 8 -0.24 23.79 -18.77
CA ASP A 8 -0.41 24.99 -19.59
C ASP A 8 0.84 25.32 -20.42
N ILE A 9 2.02 25.09 -19.86
CA ILE A 9 3.30 25.32 -20.56
C ILE A 9 3.47 24.27 -21.66
N ILE A 10 3.26 22.99 -21.34
CA ILE A 10 3.34 21.88 -22.30
C ILE A 10 2.27 22.03 -23.39
N ALA A 11 1.04 22.38 -23.03
CA ALA A 11 -0.04 22.63 -23.99
C ALA A 11 0.30 23.80 -24.91
N LYS A 12 0.87 24.89 -24.38
CA LYS A 12 1.34 26.03 -25.19
C LYS A 12 2.50 25.66 -26.11
N LEU A 13 3.42 24.79 -25.67
CA LEU A 13 4.50 24.28 -26.50
C LEU A 13 3.95 23.42 -27.66
N HIS A 14 2.97 22.56 -27.38
CA HIS A 14 2.25 21.78 -28.40
C HIS A 14 1.33 22.61 -29.31
N LEU A 15 0.88 23.79 -28.84
CA LEU A 15 -0.02 24.71 -29.56
C LEU A 15 0.70 25.72 -30.46
N CYS A 16 2.01 25.56 -30.70
CA CYS A 16 2.78 26.40 -31.64
C CYS A 16 2.39 26.08 -33.10
N LYS A 17 1.12 26.33 -33.46
CA LYS A 17 0.47 26.01 -34.74
C LYS A 17 0.97 26.88 -35.90
N ASP A 18 1.58 28.02 -35.59
CA ASP A 18 2.10 28.98 -36.57
C ASP A 18 3.60 28.81 -36.85
N ALA A 19 4.26 27.86 -36.18
CA ALA A 19 5.67 27.54 -36.43
C ALA A 19 5.81 26.64 -37.67
N PRO A 20 6.92 26.73 -38.43
CA PRO A 20 7.23 25.77 -39.48
C PRO A 20 7.25 24.34 -38.93
N HIS A 21 6.76 23.35 -39.69
CA HIS A 21 6.64 21.94 -39.27
C HIS A 21 7.90 21.41 -38.57
N TYR A 22 9.09 21.68 -39.14
CA TYR A 22 10.38 21.28 -38.56
C TYR A 22 10.66 21.88 -37.17
N MET A 23 10.20 23.11 -36.90
CA MET A 23 10.33 23.73 -35.57
C MET A 23 9.31 23.15 -34.59
N THR A 24 8.08 22.88 -35.03
CA THR A 24 7.05 22.23 -34.21
C THR A 24 7.51 20.84 -33.76
N ASP A 25 8.08 20.04 -34.66
CA ASP A 25 8.62 18.71 -34.33
C ASP A 25 9.71 18.79 -33.25
N LYS A 26 10.62 19.76 -33.36
CA LYS A 26 11.68 19.99 -32.37
C LYS A 26 11.15 20.46 -31.02
N ILE A 27 10.16 21.34 -31.01
CA ILE A 27 9.55 21.85 -29.78
C ILE A 27 8.85 20.71 -29.05
N ASN A 28 8.08 19.89 -29.77
CA ASN A 28 7.40 18.73 -29.20
C ASN A 28 8.42 17.73 -28.65
N ALA A 29 9.49 17.41 -29.38
CA ALA A 29 10.54 16.52 -28.89
C ALA A 29 11.22 17.02 -27.61
N ILE A 30 11.40 18.34 -27.46
CA ILE A 30 11.94 18.94 -26.22
C ILE A 30 10.90 18.84 -25.09
N ALA A 31 9.63 19.09 -25.38
CA ALA A 31 8.55 19.01 -24.41
C ALA A 31 8.35 17.57 -23.90
N ASP A 32 8.34 16.59 -24.79
CA ASP A 32 8.23 15.17 -24.47
C ASP A 32 9.39 14.71 -23.58
N LYS A 33 10.63 15.08 -23.96
CA LYS A 33 11.81 14.77 -23.15
C LYS A 33 11.77 15.42 -21.77
N ALA A 34 11.36 16.68 -21.69
CA ALA A 34 11.22 17.37 -20.41
C ALA A 34 10.15 16.71 -19.53
N LEU A 35 9.01 16.31 -20.12
CA LEU A 35 7.96 15.60 -19.39
C LEU A 35 8.43 14.23 -18.89
N GLU A 36 9.17 13.48 -19.70
CA GLU A 36 9.77 12.18 -19.32
C GLU A 36 10.74 12.35 -18.14
N GLU A 37 11.67 13.31 -18.23
CA GLU A 37 12.65 13.58 -17.17
C GLU A 37 11.96 14.01 -15.86
N MET A 38 10.97 14.89 -15.94
CA MET A 38 10.21 15.34 -14.76
C MET A 38 9.34 14.23 -14.16
N THR A 39 8.76 13.37 -15.00
CA THR A 39 7.98 12.20 -14.54
C THR A 39 8.89 11.24 -13.77
N LYS A 40 10.11 11.02 -14.26
CA LYS A 40 11.12 10.21 -13.57
C LYS A 40 11.52 10.83 -12.23
N GLU A 41 11.82 12.13 -12.21
CA GLU A 41 12.17 12.86 -10.97
C GLU A 41 11.04 12.79 -9.93
N ALA A 42 9.78 12.94 -10.36
CA ALA A 42 8.62 12.77 -9.49
C ALA A 42 8.50 11.33 -8.95
N GLY A 43 8.82 10.33 -9.78
CA GLY A 43 8.90 8.93 -9.35
C GLY A 43 9.99 8.70 -8.31
N ASP A 44 11.19 9.23 -8.55
CA ASP A 44 12.32 9.18 -7.62
C ASP A 44 11.99 9.88 -6.29
N PHE A 45 11.24 10.99 -6.35
CA PHE A 45 10.69 11.65 -5.16
C PHE A 45 9.78 10.71 -4.35
N PHE A 46 8.88 9.97 -5.01
CA PHE A 46 8.01 9.02 -4.31
C PHE A 46 8.79 7.83 -3.73
N HIS A 47 9.82 7.35 -4.41
CA HIS A 47 10.70 6.31 -3.87
C HIS A 47 11.48 6.79 -2.64
N TYR A 48 12.12 7.95 -2.73
CA TYR A 48 13.22 8.30 -1.83
C TYR A 48 13.02 9.52 -0.96
N HIS A 49 12.03 10.35 -1.26
CA HIS A 49 11.89 11.66 -0.63
C HIS A 49 10.55 11.91 0.05
N LEU A 50 9.55 11.04 -0.14
CA LEU A 50 8.33 11.07 0.67
C LEU A 50 8.64 11.06 2.17
N ASP A 51 8.02 11.99 2.89
CA ASP A 51 8.27 12.28 4.30
C ASP A 51 7.07 13.06 4.86
N ASP A 52 6.31 12.44 5.76
CA ASP A 52 5.06 12.96 6.32
C ASP A 52 5.25 14.00 7.42
N GLU A 53 6.50 14.27 7.80
CA GLU A 53 6.84 15.46 8.58
C GLU A 53 7.05 16.70 7.69
N LYS A 54 7.27 16.50 6.39
CA LYS A 54 7.66 17.57 5.44
C LYS A 54 6.64 17.84 4.35
N HIS A 55 5.86 16.83 3.99
CA HIS A 55 4.93 16.88 2.88
C HIS A 55 3.51 16.62 3.37
N THR A 56 2.56 17.27 2.72
CA THR A 56 1.12 17.07 2.94
C THR A 56 0.54 16.13 1.89
N VAL A 57 -0.64 15.56 2.18
CA VAL A 57 -1.36 14.70 1.23
C VAL A 57 -1.71 15.49 -0.04
N GLU A 58 -2.04 16.77 0.11
CA GLU A 58 -2.40 17.67 -0.99
C GLU A 58 -1.21 17.96 -1.90
N GLU A 59 -0.01 18.18 -1.35
CA GLU A 59 1.22 18.38 -2.13
C GLU A 59 1.59 17.12 -2.92
N VAL A 60 1.57 15.95 -2.25
CA VAL A 60 1.84 14.67 -2.91
C VAL A 60 0.82 14.41 -4.02
N LYS A 61 -0.47 14.67 -3.75
CA LYS A 61 -1.52 14.53 -4.76
C LYS A 61 -1.31 15.49 -5.93
N ALA A 62 -0.90 16.74 -5.68
CA ALA A 62 -0.62 17.69 -6.76
C ALA A 62 0.51 17.20 -7.68
N ILE A 63 1.54 16.56 -7.13
CA ILE A 63 2.61 15.94 -7.94
C ILE A 63 2.05 14.79 -8.79
N ILE A 64 1.20 13.92 -8.22
CA ILE A 64 0.55 12.83 -8.97
C ILE A 64 -0.35 13.37 -10.09
N ASP A 65 -1.12 14.42 -9.81
CA ASP A 65 -2.00 15.04 -10.79
C ASP A 65 -1.21 15.64 -11.97
N ILE A 66 -0.04 16.25 -11.69
CA ILE A 66 0.85 16.81 -12.73
C ILE A 66 1.62 15.73 -13.49
N PHE A 67 2.06 14.68 -12.79
CA PHE A 67 2.91 13.61 -13.35
C PHE A 67 2.33 12.22 -13.06
N PRO A 68 1.17 11.83 -13.63
CA PRO A 68 0.52 10.57 -13.28
C PRO A 68 1.39 9.33 -13.56
N GLY A 69 2.25 9.40 -14.59
CA GLY A 69 3.19 8.32 -14.92
C GLY A 69 4.26 8.06 -13.85
N SER A 70 4.45 8.97 -12.90
CA SER A 70 5.44 8.84 -11.82
C SER A 70 5.14 7.69 -10.86
N LEU A 71 3.86 7.31 -10.72
CA LEU A 71 3.46 6.14 -9.93
C LEU A 71 3.87 4.80 -10.57
N SER A 72 4.16 4.79 -11.87
CA SER A 72 4.64 3.62 -12.61
C SER A 72 6.16 3.62 -12.79
N VAL A 73 6.88 4.59 -12.22
CA VAL A 73 8.34 4.63 -12.29
C VAL A 73 8.89 3.48 -11.46
N ILE A 74 9.45 2.50 -12.17
CA ILE A 74 10.07 1.33 -11.57
C ILE A 74 11.47 1.69 -11.10
N ASN A 75 11.76 1.35 -9.85
CA ASN A 75 13.11 1.33 -9.34
C ASN A 75 13.65 -0.09 -9.30
N LEU A 76 14.87 -0.27 -9.81
CA LEU A 76 15.55 -1.56 -9.77
C LEU A 76 16.40 -1.62 -8.51
N ASP A 77 15.91 -2.30 -7.48
CA ASP A 77 16.72 -2.67 -6.34
C ASP A 77 17.32 -4.08 -6.57
N PRO A 78 18.66 -4.24 -6.55
CA PRO A 78 19.31 -5.54 -6.68
C PRO A 78 18.98 -6.44 -5.49
N GLY A 79 17.85 -7.16 -5.59
CA GLY A 79 17.35 -8.11 -4.61
C GLY A 79 15.82 -8.21 -4.56
N PHE A 80 15.12 -7.16 -5.02
CA PHE A 80 13.67 -7.03 -4.86
C PHE A 80 12.90 -6.89 -6.19
N GLY A 81 13.62 -6.77 -7.32
CA GLY A 81 13.00 -6.69 -8.64
C GLY A 81 12.44 -5.30 -8.94
N ASP A 82 11.35 -5.27 -9.71
CA ASP A 82 10.70 -4.05 -10.15
C ASP A 82 9.87 -3.45 -8.99
N ILE A 83 10.38 -2.38 -8.36
CA ILE A 83 9.72 -1.72 -7.24
C ILE A 83 8.89 -0.54 -7.72
N LEU A 84 7.60 -0.54 -7.37
CA LEU A 84 6.71 0.62 -7.49
C LEU A 84 6.83 1.54 -6.25
N PRO A 85 6.53 2.84 -6.39
CA PRO A 85 6.65 3.79 -5.27
C PRO A 85 5.83 3.42 -4.03
N VAL A 86 4.65 2.83 -4.20
CA VAL A 86 3.81 2.36 -3.08
C VAL A 86 4.51 1.30 -2.22
N TYR A 87 5.32 0.45 -2.85
CA TYR A 87 6.09 -0.57 -2.15
C TYR A 87 7.25 0.07 -1.41
N GLN A 88 7.98 0.97 -2.06
CA GLN A 88 9.07 1.68 -1.38
C GLN A 88 8.59 2.48 -0.15
N ALA A 89 7.36 2.99 -0.18
CA ALA A 89 6.77 3.73 0.93
C ALA A 89 6.59 2.87 2.20
N VAL A 90 6.37 1.55 2.08
CA VAL A 90 6.18 0.67 3.24
C VAL A 90 7.45 0.51 4.08
N TYR A 91 8.63 0.53 3.44
CA TYR A 91 9.92 0.42 4.13
C TYR A 91 10.41 1.72 4.76
N ARG A 92 9.65 2.81 4.60
CA ARG A 92 10.04 4.13 5.07
C ARG A 92 8.98 4.62 6.04
N SER A 93 9.28 4.59 7.34
CA SER A 93 8.34 4.98 8.40
C SER A 93 7.68 6.34 8.17
N ARG A 94 8.40 7.29 7.54
CA ARG A 94 7.92 8.63 7.18
C ARG A 94 7.07 8.69 5.89
N ALA A 95 7.02 7.62 5.11
CA ALA A 95 6.23 7.54 3.88
C ALA A 95 4.96 6.68 4.02
N VAL A 96 4.90 5.82 5.06
CA VAL A 96 3.79 4.87 5.29
C VAL A 96 2.40 5.53 5.23
N SER A 97 2.25 6.74 5.76
CA SER A 97 0.97 7.46 5.78
C SER A 97 0.47 7.89 4.38
N PHE A 98 1.32 7.88 3.35
CA PHE A 98 0.92 8.16 1.97
C PHE A 98 0.48 6.92 1.19
N ILE A 99 0.67 5.71 1.73
CA ILE A 99 0.29 4.46 1.03
C ILE A 99 -1.18 4.48 0.56
N PRO A 100 -2.18 4.91 1.36
CA PRO A 100 -3.56 4.97 0.90
C PRO A 100 -3.75 5.87 -0.32
N LEU A 101 -3.08 7.03 -0.35
CA LEU A 101 -3.12 7.94 -1.50
C LEU A 101 -2.47 7.31 -2.73
N LEU A 102 -1.25 6.77 -2.59
CA LEU A 102 -0.50 6.16 -3.70
C LEU A 102 -1.27 4.99 -4.31
N ALA A 103 -1.82 4.10 -3.47
CA ALA A 103 -2.60 2.96 -3.92
C ALA A 103 -3.91 3.37 -4.59
N LYS A 104 -4.63 4.36 -4.04
CA LYS A 104 -5.87 4.88 -4.60
C LYS A 104 -5.66 5.51 -5.97
N GLU A 105 -4.71 6.44 -6.08
CA GLU A 105 -4.42 7.11 -7.35
C GLU A 105 -3.78 6.14 -8.35
N GLY A 106 -2.91 5.25 -7.89
CA GLY A 106 -2.36 4.18 -8.71
C GLY A 106 -3.45 3.29 -9.30
N SER A 107 -4.42 2.86 -8.48
CA SER A 107 -5.56 2.07 -8.96
C SER A 107 -6.39 2.82 -9.99
N ARG A 108 -6.67 4.12 -9.77
CA ARG A 108 -7.38 4.98 -10.72
C ARG A 108 -6.65 5.09 -12.07
N LEU A 109 -5.32 5.11 -12.03
CA LEU A 109 -4.45 5.26 -13.20
C LEU A 109 -4.07 3.93 -13.86
N GLY A 110 -4.51 2.78 -13.31
CA GLY A 110 -4.15 1.46 -13.82
C GLY A 110 -2.69 1.08 -13.58
N VAL A 111 -2.10 1.56 -12.47
CA VAL A 111 -0.74 1.25 -12.06
C VAL A 111 -0.66 -0.13 -11.41
N GLY A 112 0.34 -0.89 -11.83
CA GLY A 112 0.55 -2.29 -11.48
C GLY A 112 -0.08 -3.25 -12.49
N SER A 113 0.05 -4.55 -12.27
CA SER A 113 -0.55 -5.58 -13.14
C SER A 113 -2.09 -5.58 -13.13
N GLU A 114 -2.72 -6.35 -14.02
CA GLU A 114 -4.18 -6.39 -14.16
C GLU A 114 -4.87 -6.82 -12.84
N GLY A 115 -5.78 -5.99 -12.33
CA GLY A 115 -6.40 -6.18 -11.01
C GLY A 115 -5.61 -5.63 -9.83
N SER A 116 -4.43 -5.05 -10.08
CA SER A 116 -3.57 -4.48 -9.04
C SER A 116 -4.14 -3.18 -8.51
N ARG A 117 -4.30 -3.14 -7.20
CA ARG A 117 -4.85 -2.02 -6.43
C ARG A 117 -3.79 -0.93 -6.26
N GLY A 118 -3.29 -0.39 -7.38
CA GLY A 118 -2.22 0.59 -7.43
C GLY A 118 -0.86 0.03 -6.97
N GLY A 119 -0.57 -1.24 -7.25
CA GLY A 119 0.69 -1.90 -6.86
C GLY A 119 0.72 -2.50 -5.45
N LEU A 120 -0.40 -2.50 -4.70
CA LEU A 120 -0.44 -3.09 -3.35
C LEU A 120 -0.12 -4.60 -3.31
N LEU A 121 -0.37 -5.33 -4.41
CA LEU A 121 -0.23 -6.80 -4.51
C LEU A 121 0.70 -7.25 -5.67
N GLU A 122 1.65 -6.43 -6.08
CA GLU A 122 2.53 -6.75 -7.23
C GLU A 122 3.35 -8.05 -7.00
N HIS A 123 3.67 -8.77 -8.07
CA HIS A 123 4.33 -10.08 -8.01
C HIS A 123 5.60 -10.10 -7.13
N GLY A 124 5.53 -10.81 -6.00
CA GLY A 124 6.64 -10.98 -5.05
C GLY A 124 6.67 -9.96 -3.91
N SER A 125 5.83 -8.93 -3.97
CA SER A 125 5.83 -7.78 -3.08
C SER A 125 4.41 -7.45 -2.61
N ASN A 126 4.10 -7.84 -1.37
CA ASN A 126 2.79 -7.60 -0.78
C ASN A 126 2.88 -6.49 0.27
N VAL A 127 2.48 -5.27 -0.11
CA VAL A 127 2.48 -4.10 0.78
C VAL A 127 1.58 -4.33 1.99
N VAL A 128 0.46 -5.04 1.82
CA VAL A 128 -0.47 -5.35 2.92
C VAL A 128 0.20 -6.28 3.94
N LEU A 129 0.91 -7.30 3.46
CA LEU A 129 1.69 -8.18 4.31
C LEU A 129 2.80 -7.40 5.03
N THR A 130 3.55 -6.56 4.32
CA THR A 130 4.60 -5.78 4.97
C THR A 130 4.05 -4.80 6.01
N LEU A 131 2.89 -4.17 5.77
CA LEU A 131 2.20 -3.35 6.76
C LEU A 131 1.81 -4.13 8.02
N ALA A 132 1.54 -5.43 7.91
CA ALA A 132 1.29 -6.31 9.04
C ALA A 132 2.57 -6.55 9.89
N GLU A 133 3.75 -6.56 9.28
CA GLU A 133 5.05 -6.89 9.92
C GLU A 133 5.86 -5.66 10.39
N LEU A 134 5.42 -4.43 10.08
CA LEU A 134 6.16 -3.22 10.49
C LEU A 134 6.14 -2.97 12.02
N TYR A 135 7.00 -2.09 12.53
CA TYR A 135 7.07 -1.81 13.98
C TYR A 135 6.08 -0.75 14.50
N ASP A 136 5.54 0.14 13.66
CA ASP A 136 4.65 1.23 14.10
C ASP A 136 3.17 0.83 13.96
N ASP A 137 2.68 0.13 14.98
CA ASP A 137 1.32 -0.43 15.02
C ASP A 137 0.22 0.63 14.85
N LYS A 138 0.37 1.80 15.49
CA LYS A 138 -0.63 2.87 15.41
C LYS A 138 -0.71 3.46 14.00
N LYS A 139 0.44 3.70 13.38
CA LYS A 139 0.50 4.27 12.03
C LYS A 139 -0.02 3.29 10.99
N CYS A 140 0.39 2.03 11.11
CA CYS A 140 -0.05 0.97 10.20
C CYS A 140 -1.53 0.66 10.37
N LYS A 141 -2.07 0.67 11.59
CA LYS A 141 -3.52 0.58 11.86
C LYS A 141 -4.31 1.60 11.04
N LYS A 142 -3.93 2.88 11.12
CA LYS A 142 -4.58 3.97 10.38
C LYS A 142 -4.55 3.72 8.86
N VAL A 143 -3.41 3.26 8.35
CA VAL A 143 -3.26 2.92 6.92
C VAL A 143 -4.16 1.75 6.53
N LEU A 144 -4.22 0.67 7.33
CA LEU A 144 -5.10 -0.47 7.06
C LEU A 144 -6.59 -0.07 7.11
N GLU A 145 -6.98 0.77 8.06
CA GLU A 145 -8.34 1.32 8.14
C GLU A 145 -8.68 2.15 6.90
N GLU A 146 -7.78 3.04 6.46
CA GLU A 146 -7.98 3.84 5.25
C GLU A 146 -8.02 2.99 3.98
N LEU A 147 -7.16 1.98 3.85
CA LEU A 147 -7.20 1.04 2.72
C LEU A 147 -8.51 0.23 2.69
N ARG A 148 -9.02 -0.19 3.85
CA ARG A 148 -10.33 -0.84 3.97
C ARG A 148 -11.45 0.10 3.52
N ASP A 149 -11.45 1.34 4.02
CA ASP A 149 -12.49 2.33 3.72
C ASP A 149 -12.49 2.74 2.24
N LEU A 150 -11.35 2.59 1.55
CA LEU A 150 -11.19 2.79 0.11
C LEU A 150 -11.51 1.55 -0.74
N ASP A 151 -11.95 0.43 -0.15
CA ASP A 151 -12.14 -0.88 -0.80
C ASP A 151 -10.85 -1.45 -1.47
N LEU A 152 -9.69 -1.03 -0.96
CA LEU A 152 -8.38 -1.49 -1.40
C LEU A 152 -7.83 -2.62 -0.54
N LEU A 153 -8.28 -2.78 0.70
CA LEU A 153 -8.01 -3.93 1.56
C LEU A 153 -9.26 -4.79 1.68
N LYS A 154 -9.14 -6.08 1.35
CA LYS A 154 -10.26 -7.03 1.27
C LYS A 154 -10.01 -8.23 2.16
N LYS A 155 -11.09 -8.90 2.57
CA LYS A 155 -10.98 -10.14 3.36
C LYS A 155 -10.22 -11.24 2.62
N GLU A 156 -10.32 -11.28 1.29
CA GLU A 156 -9.59 -12.24 0.47
C GLU A 156 -8.08 -12.04 0.61
N ASP A 157 -7.59 -10.84 0.93
CA ASP A 157 -6.17 -10.61 1.21
C ASP A 157 -5.75 -11.28 2.51
N ILE A 158 -6.59 -11.16 3.54
CA ILE A 158 -6.35 -11.80 4.84
C ILE A 158 -6.21 -13.31 4.66
N GLN A 159 -7.08 -13.90 3.84
CA GLN A 159 -7.11 -15.32 3.57
C GLN A 159 -5.97 -15.77 2.66
N ASN A 160 -5.73 -15.08 1.54
CA ASN A 160 -4.73 -15.48 0.55
C ASN A 160 -3.29 -15.34 1.07
N PHE A 161 -3.07 -14.45 2.04
CA PHE A 161 -1.76 -14.17 2.61
C PHE A 161 -1.66 -14.54 4.09
N ASP A 162 -2.64 -15.26 4.63
CA ASP A 162 -2.68 -15.70 6.02
C ASP A 162 -2.32 -14.58 7.01
N LEU A 163 -2.78 -13.35 6.77
CA LEU A 163 -2.23 -12.15 7.42
C LEU A 163 -2.30 -12.21 8.95
N LEU A 164 -3.37 -12.82 9.51
CA LEU A 164 -3.50 -12.97 10.96
C LEU A 164 -2.44 -13.89 11.59
N GLN A 165 -1.85 -14.81 10.82
CA GLN A 165 -0.78 -15.70 11.29
C GLN A 165 0.56 -14.99 11.43
N HIS A 166 0.81 -13.95 10.65
CA HIS A 166 2.08 -13.20 10.72
C HIS A 166 2.27 -12.50 12.06
N PHE A 167 1.17 -12.19 12.76
CA PHE A 167 1.20 -11.58 14.08
C PHE A 167 1.53 -12.54 15.22
N LEU A 168 1.59 -13.86 14.98
CA LEU A 168 1.81 -14.83 16.06
C LEU A 168 3.21 -14.75 16.69
N ALA A 169 4.17 -14.16 15.97
CA ALA A 169 5.57 -14.05 16.39
C ALA A 169 5.97 -12.63 16.82
N GLU A 170 5.05 -11.65 16.76
CA GLU A 170 5.38 -10.24 16.93
C GLU A 170 4.65 -9.60 18.11
N ASP A 171 5.43 -9.07 19.06
CA ASP A 171 4.87 -8.21 20.11
C ASP A 171 4.53 -6.82 19.55
N GLY A 172 3.46 -6.21 20.06
CA GLY A 172 3.10 -4.82 19.76
C GLY A 172 2.30 -4.61 18.48
N CYS A 173 1.63 -5.64 17.97
CA CYS A 173 0.83 -5.59 16.74
C CYS A 173 -0.70 -5.58 16.96
N ALA A 174 -1.14 -5.38 18.21
CA ALA A 174 -2.52 -5.58 18.62
C ALA A 174 -3.53 -4.75 17.83
N GLN A 175 -3.21 -3.50 17.50
CA GLN A 175 -4.17 -2.65 16.81
C GLN A 175 -4.35 -3.04 15.34
N ARG A 176 -3.27 -3.43 14.66
CA ARG A 176 -3.37 -3.95 13.29
C ARG A 176 -4.11 -5.27 13.25
N PHE A 177 -3.83 -6.15 14.22
CA PHE A 177 -4.53 -7.42 14.35
C PHE A 177 -6.04 -7.19 14.50
N GLU A 178 -6.45 -6.27 15.38
CA GLU A 178 -7.87 -5.91 15.57
C GLU A 178 -8.54 -5.47 14.25
N VAL A 179 -7.87 -4.64 13.44
CA VAL A 179 -8.41 -4.18 12.15
C VAL A 179 -8.64 -5.35 11.18
N LEU A 180 -7.67 -6.26 11.08
CA LEU A 180 -7.75 -7.41 10.17
C LEU A 180 -8.73 -8.47 10.68
N ALA A 181 -8.74 -8.77 11.97
CA ALA A 181 -9.69 -9.69 12.59
C ALA A 181 -11.14 -9.19 12.44
N ALA A 182 -11.37 -7.88 12.55
CA ALA A 182 -12.68 -7.30 12.32
C ALA A 182 -13.10 -7.36 10.84
N LEU A 183 -12.15 -7.33 9.90
CA LEU A 183 -12.42 -7.41 8.47
C LEU A 183 -12.73 -8.84 8.02
N ASP A 184 -12.07 -9.85 8.59
CA ASP A 184 -12.38 -11.26 8.36
C ASP A 184 -12.34 -12.11 9.64
N PRO A 185 -13.40 -12.09 10.46
CA PRO A 185 -13.43 -12.86 11.71
C PRO A 185 -13.28 -14.37 11.48
N ASP A 186 -13.76 -14.90 10.36
CA ASP A 186 -13.67 -16.33 10.06
C ASP A 186 -12.23 -16.83 9.97
N SER A 187 -11.28 -15.95 9.57
CA SER A 187 -9.85 -16.25 9.59
C SER A 187 -9.29 -16.53 11.00
N LEU A 188 -9.97 -16.11 12.07
CA LEU A 188 -9.61 -16.50 13.45
C LEU A 188 -9.84 -17.99 13.71
N ILE A 189 -10.71 -18.64 12.93
CA ILE A 189 -11.18 -20.02 13.12
C ILE A 189 -10.53 -20.96 12.11
N SER A 190 -10.32 -20.50 10.87
CA SER A 190 -9.88 -21.31 9.74
C SER A 190 -8.42 -21.12 9.37
N ALA A 191 -7.60 -20.55 10.25
CA ALA A 191 -6.20 -20.25 9.96
C ALA A 191 -5.45 -21.51 9.50
N CYS A 192 -4.85 -21.41 8.31
CA CYS A 192 -4.18 -22.52 7.65
C CYS A 192 -2.68 -22.45 7.96
N CYS A 193 -2.22 -23.09 9.04
CA CYS A 193 -0.79 -23.18 9.25
C CYS A 193 -0.20 -24.25 8.31
N PRO A 194 0.83 -23.96 7.50
CA PRO A 194 1.48 -24.98 6.66
C PRO A 194 2.16 -26.09 7.47
N TYR A 195 2.33 -25.92 8.79
CA TYR A 195 3.00 -26.86 9.70
C TYR A 195 2.11 -27.43 10.81
N ASN A 196 0.84 -27.02 10.93
CA ASN A 196 -0.11 -27.53 11.93
C ASN A 196 -1.45 -27.92 11.30
N GLU A 197 -2.27 -28.62 12.07
CA GLU A 197 -3.67 -28.91 11.73
C GLU A 197 -4.46 -27.60 11.60
N GLN A 198 -5.36 -27.53 10.61
CA GLN A 198 -6.27 -26.39 10.43
C GLN A 198 -7.08 -26.18 11.71
N GLY A 199 -7.07 -24.95 12.24
CA GLY A 199 -7.81 -24.65 13.45
C GLY A 199 -7.71 -23.19 13.90
N PRO A 200 -8.48 -22.81 14.92
CA PRO A 200 -8.49 -21.50 15.51
C PRO A 200 -7.10 -21.03 15.93
N LEU A 201 -6.83 -19.75 15.68
CA LEU A 201 -5.55 -19.13 16.02
C LEU A 201 -5.21 -19.24 17.52
N VAL A 202 -6.22 -19.25 18.38
CA VAL A 202 -6.06 -19.36 19.84
C VAL A 202 -5.43 -20.70 20.28
N HIS A 203 -5.41 -21.70 19.40
CA HIS A 203 -4.83 -23.03 19.66
C HIS A 203 -3.48 -23.26 19.01
N GLN A 204 -2.92 -22.23 18.37
CA GLN A 204 -1.59 -22.34 17.79
C GLN A 204 -0.54 -22.60 18.88
N LYS A 205 0.46 -23.41 18.52
CA LYS A 205 1.58 -23.69 19.42
C LYS A 205 2.45 -22.44 19.53
N TYR A 206 3.08 -22.26 20.69
CA TYR A 206 4.08 -21.22 20.94
C TYR A 206 3.58 -19.76 20.97
N LEU A 207 2.31 -19.52 21.30
CA LEU A 207 1.81 -18.17 21.55
C LEU A 207 2.51 -17.54 22.77
N THR A 208 2.94 -16.29 22.65
CA THR A 208 3.27 -15.47 23.82
C THR A 208 2.00 -15.13 24.59
N GLU A 209 2.14 -14.73 25.86
CA GLU A 209 0.99 -14.29 26.68
C GLU A 209 0.22 -13.14 26.01
N ASN A 210 0.95 -12.14 25.49
CA ASN A 210 0.36 -11.00 24.77
C ASN A 210 -0.40 -11.44 23.52
N THR A 211 0.18 -12.34 22.72
CA THR A 211 -0.43 -12.84 21.48
C THR A 211 -1.69 -13.64 21.80
N PHE A 212 -1.63 -14.49 22.83
CA PHE A 212 -2.79 -15.26 23.29
C PHE A 212 -3.92 -14.33 23.76
N GLU A 213 -3.62 -13.31 24.57
CA GLU A 213 -4.61 -12.34 25.04
C GLU A 213 -5.26 -11.58 23.88
N MET A 214 -4.45 -11.12 22.93
CA MET A 214 -4.91 -10.42 21.72
C MET A 214 -5.87 -11.28 20.89
N ILE A 215 -5.48 -12.52 20.58
CA ILE A 215 -6.31 -13.44 19.79
C ILE A 215 -7.58 -13.80 20.56
N LEU A 216 -7.47 -14.10 21.86
CA LEU A 216 -8.62 -14.44 22.69
C LEU A 216 -9.60 -13.27 22.78
N LYS A 217 -9.11 -12.04 22.94
CA LYS A 217 -9.94 -10.83 22.97
C LYS A 217 -10.72 -10.68 21.67
N ALA A 218 -10.05 -10.74 20.52
CA ALA A 218 -10.73 -10.65 19.21
C ALA A 218 -11.71 -11.82 19.01
N GLY A 219 -11.34 -13.03 19.41
CA GLY A 219 -12.20 -14.20 19.39
C GLY A 219 -13.45 -14.01 20.26
N MET A 220 -13.31 -13.47 21.47
CA MET A 220 -14.43 -13.20 22.37
C MET A 220 -15.36 -12.10 21.83
N GLU A 221 -14.81 -11.14 21.09
CA GLU A 221 -15.58 -10.07 20.45
C GLU A 221 -16.44 -10.60 19.29
N HIS A 222 -15.88 -11.45 18.42
CA HIS A 222 -16.57 -11.94 17.22
C HIS A 222 -17.32 -13.26 17.43
N PHE A 223 -16.89 -14.10 18.37
CA PHE A 223 -17.46 -15.42 18.66
C PHE A 223 -17.70 -15.66 20.16
N PRO A 224 -18.45 -14.77 20.85
CA PRO A 224 -18.67 -14.87 22.30
C PRO A 224 -19.34 -16.19 22.71
N GLU A 225 -20.29 -16.68 21.90
CA GLU A 225 -21.04 -17.93 22.15
C GLU A 225 -20.14 -19.17 22.11
N ASN A 226 -18.98 -19.08 21.45
CA ASN A 226 -17.98 -20.15 21.37
C ASN A 226 -16.81 -19.92 22.32
N LEU A 227 -16.93 -18.97 23.26
CA LEU A 227 -15.87 -18.56 24.19
C LEU A 227 -14.56 -18.25 23.44
N GLY A 228 -14.66 -17.45 22.37
CA GLY A 228 -13.51 -17.09 21.53
C GLY A 228 -12.84 -18.29 20.87
N CYS A 229 -13.60 -19.34 20.62
CA CYS A 229 -13.14 -20.64 20.11
C CYS A 229 -12.19 -21.41 21.04
N LEU A 230 -12.03 -20.99 22.31
CA LEU A 230 -11.07 -21.59 23.25
C LEU A 230 -11.30 -23.09 23.50
N PHE A 231 -12.55 -23.56 23.43
CA PHE A 231 -12.89 -24.97 23.68
C PHE A 231 -13.35 -25.73 22.43
N ARG A 232 -13.15 -25.16 21.25
CA ARG A 232 -13.49 -25.84 19.99
C ARG A 232 -12.61 -27.08 19.84
N LYS A 233 -13.22 -28.23 19.58
CA LYS A 233 -12.50 -29.48 19.30
C LYS A 233 -12.14 -29.56 17.81
N PHE A 234 -10.96 -30.10 17.52
CA PHE A 234 -10.47 -30.48 16.19
C PHE A 234 -10.56 -31.99 16.04
#